data_AF-T1GGG7-F1
#
_entry.id   AF-T1GGG7-F1
#
_cell.length_a   1.000
_cell.length_b   1.000
_cell.length_c   1.000
_cell.angle_alpha   90.00
_cell.angle_beta   90.00
_cell.angle_gamma   90.00
#
_symmetry.space_group_name_H-M   'P 1'
#
loop_
_entity.id
_entity.type
_entity.pdbx_description
1 polymer ?
#
loop_
_entity_poly.entity_id
_entity_poly.type
_entity_poly.pdbx_seq_one_letter_code
_entity_poly.pdbx_strand_id
1 'polypeptide(L)'
;MEIKDIHVGLATKRFLKSCGAKETEILKFFYNCKLVIILILKKIIVKSPIKFSFIRNAISLDPTYILSCENSSNEKMNKLLQELFEANAITENCATKAIRQYELFCSEEKEVLKKWKSERIRLDVFYGTNLKDKDDFEELWYVIRIVLTFFHGNADVESGFSINKELITPNQKSQSLVAIRRIKDFILNEGGLDQISITDDMLRSCRNSRTIYNK
;
A
#
# COMPACT_ATOMS: atom_id res chain seq x y z
N MET A 1 -25.87 11.19 5.33
CA MET A 1 -25.59 12.35 4.47
C MET A 1 -26.89 12.85 3.88
N GLU A 2 -27.48 13.82 4.54
CA GLU A 2 -28.62 14.58 4.04
C GLU A 2 -28.16 15.59 2.97
N ILE A 3 -29.10 16.15 2.21
CA ILE A 3 -28.79 17.18 1.21
C ILE A 3 -28.19 18.43 1.88
N LYS A 4 -28.61 18.71 3.12
CA LYS A 4 -28.13 19.83 3.94
C LYS A 4 -26.64 19.73 4.29
N ASP A 5 -26.08 18.52 4.27
CA ASP A 5 -24.67 18.26 4.59
C ASP A 5 -23.73 18.59 3.42
N ILE A 6 -24.27 18.88 2.22
CA ILE A 6 -23.47 19.06 1.01
C ILE A 6 -23.02 20.51 0.90
N HIS A 7 -21.77 20.74 1.27
CA HIS A 7 -21.17 22.06 1.21
C HIS A 7 -20.59 22.35 -0.18
N VAL A 8 -21.37 23.02 -1.03
CA VAL A 8 -20.84 23.61 -2.27
C VAL A 8 -20.22 24.97 -1.96
N GLY A 9 -19.00 25.23 -2.42
CA GLY A 9 -18.20 26.39 -2.04
C GLY A 9 -18.89 27.75 -2.26
N LEU A 10 -18.31 28.82 -1.68
CA LEU A 10 -18.87 30.18 -1.71
C LEU A 10 -19.15 30.70 -3.14
N ALA A 11 -18.25 30.39 -4.09
CA ALA A 11 -18.42 30.77 -5.49
C ALA A 11 -19.66 30.10 -6.13
N THR A 12 -19.84 28.80 -5.89
CA THR A 12 -21.00 28.03 -6.37
C THR A 12 -22.30 28.53 -5.76
N LYS A 13 -22.31 28.86 -4.46
CA LYS A 13 -23.49 29.46 -3.80
C LYS A 13 -23.86 30.83 -4.40
N ARG A 14 -22.88 31.67 -4.71
CA ARG A 14 -23.10 32.96 -5.38
C ARG A 14 -23.70 32.76 -6.78
N PHE A 15 -23.13 31.84 -7.56
CA PHE A 15 -23.60 31.56 -8.91
C PHE A 15 -25.03 31.01 -8.94
N LEU A 16 -25.36 30.08 -8.03
CA LEU A 16 -26.72 29.52 -7.92
C LEU A 16 -27.76 30.60 -7.57
N LYS A 17 -27.39 31.62 -6.79
CA LYS A 17 -28.26 32.77 -6.49
C LYS A 17 -28.42 33.71 -7.68
N SER A 18 -27.37 33.91 -8.49
CA SER A 18 -27.41 34.81 -9.64
C SER A 18 -27.97 34.19 -10.92
N CYS A 19 -28.06 32.86 -10.99
CA CYS A 19 -28.48 32.12 -12.19
C CYS A 19 -30.01 32.17 -12.45
N GLY A 20 -30.81 32.63 -11.48
CA GLY A 20 -32.27 32.68 -11.62
C GLY A 20 -32.95 31.31 -11.77
N ALA A 21 -32.23 30.22 -11.43
CA ALA A 21 -32.72 28.85 -11.53
C ALA A 21 -33.89 28.61 -10.56
N LYS A 22 -34.82 27.73 -10.96
CA LYS A 22 -35.95 27.37 -10.10
C LYS A 22 -35.46 26.61 -8.88
N GLU A 23 -36.16 26.75 -7.76
CA GLU A 23 -35.79 26.07 -6.51
C GLU A 23 -35.73 24.54 -6.67
N THR A 24 -36.57 23.98 -7.54
CA THR A 24 -36.55 22.56 -7.93
C THR A 24 -35.26 22.16 -8.66
N GLU A 25 -34.69 23.03 -9.49
CA GLU A 25 -33.45 22.79 -10.22
C GLU A 25 -32.23 22.89 -9.30
N ILE A 26 -32.26 23.83 -8.36
CA ILE A 26 -31.23 23.98 -7.33
C ILE A 26 -31.22 22.72 -6.45
N LEU A 27 -32.38 22.25 -5.99
CA LEU A 27 -32.48 21.00 -5.23
C LEU A 27 -31.97 19.79 -6.03
N LYS A 28 -32.29 19.72 -7.33
CA LYS A 28 -31.80 18.67 -8.23
C LYS A 28 -30.28 18.71 -8.39
N PHE A 29 -29.68 19.89 -8.46
CA PHE A 29 -28.22 20.06 -8.48
C PHE A 29 -27.57 19.50 -7.21
N PHE A 30 -28.04 19.88 -6.03
CA PHE A 30 -27.50 19.35 -4.77
C PHE A 30 -27.70 17.84 -4.63
N TYR A 31 -28.85 17.32 -5.07
CA TYR A 31 -29.09 15.88 -5.15
C TYR A 31 -28.08 15.18 -6.08
N ASN A 32 -27.79 15.75 -7.24
CA ASN A 32 -26.78 15.22 -8.15
C ASN A 32 -25.37 15.24 -7.54
N CYS A 33 -24.99 16.32 -6.84
CA CYS A 33 -23.72 16.37 -6.10
C CYS A 33 -23.65 15.23 -5.05
N LYS A 34 -24.75 14.99 -4.33
CA LYS A 34 -24.86 13.85 -3.39
C LYS A 34 -24.57 12.53 -4.09
N LEU A 35 -25.24 12.30 -5.22
CA LEU A 35 -25.08 11.07 -5.99
C LEU A 35 -23.65 10.89 -6.47
N VAL A 36 -23.00 11.94 -6.96
CA VAL A 36 -21.60 11.90 -7.37
C VAL A 36 -20.69 11.49 -6.21
N ILE A 37 -20.85 12.11 -5.04
CA ILE A 37 -20.06 11.75 -3.84
C ILE A 37 -20.29 10.28 -3.47
N ILE A 38 -21.55 9.82 -3.45
CA ILE A 38 -21.88 8.42 -3.15
C ILE A 38 -21.25 7.47 -4.19
N LEU A 39 -21.30 7.81 -5.48
CA LEU A 39 -20.73 7.00 -6.55
C LEU A 39 -19.20 6.94 -6.44
N ILE A 40 -18.56 8.06 -6.12
CA ILE A 40 -17.11 8.12 -5.87
C ILE A 40 -16.77 7.23 -4.66
N LEU A 41 -17.46 7.38 -3.53
CA LEU A 41 -17.23 6.56 -2.34
C LEU A 41 -17.43 5.07 -2.62
N LYS A 42 -18.50 4.69 -3.33
CA LYS A 42 -18.72 3.31 -3.77
C LYS A 42 -17.56 2.82 -4.63
N LYS A 43 -17.09 3.64 -5.57
CA LYS A 43 -15.97 3.27 -6.46
C LYS A 43 -14.66 3.14 -5.69
N ILE A 44 -14.41 4.02 -4.72
CA ILE A 44 -13.26 3.95 -3.81
C ILE A 44 -13.33 2.66 -3.01
N ILE A 45 -14.47 2.32 -2.40
CA ILE A 45 -14.63 1.07 -1.64
C ILE A 45 -14.36 -0.16 -2.52
N VAL A 46 -14.91 -0.21 -3.74
CA VAL A 46 -14.69 -1.33 -4.68
C VAL A 46 -13.22 -1.48 -5.08
N LYS A 47 -12.49 -0.37 -5.19
CA LYS A 47 -11.06 -0.36 -5.51
C LYS A 47 -10.15 -0.47 -4.28
N SER A 48 -10.68 -0.20 -3.09
CA SER A 48 -9.91 -0.18 -1.85
C SER A 48 -9.63 -1.59 -1.35
N PRO A 49 -8.43 -1.85 -0.82
CA PRO A 49 -8.13 -3.06 -0.08
C PRO A 49 -9.08 -3.31 1.11
N ILE A 50 -9.71 -2.26 1.65
CA ILE A 50 -10.65 -2.31 2.79
C ILE A 50 -11.89 -3.17 2.49
N LYS A 51 -12.20 -3.46 1.21
CA LYS A 51 -13.29 -4.38 0.87
C LYS A 51 -13.05 -5.81 1.37
N PHE A 52 -11.79 -6.21 1.54
CA PHE A 52 -11.43 -7.54 2.02
C PHE A 52 -11.51 -7.59 3.55
N SER A 53 -12.18 -8.62 4.07
CA SER A 53 -12.35 -8.81 5.52
C SER A 53 -11.00 -8.92 6.23
N PHE A 54 -10.09 -9.72 5.68
CA PHE A 54 -8.71 -9.86 6.10
C PHE A 54 -8.02 -8.52 6.40
N ILE A 55 -8.08 -7.58 5.45
CA ILE A 55 -7.44 -6.27 5.56
C ILE A 55 -8.08 -5.43 6.67
N ARG A 56 -9.41 -5.51 6.82
CA ARG A 56 -10.11 -4.82 7.92
C ARG A 56 -9.81 -5.43 9.29
N ASN A 57 -9.52 -6.73 9.34
CA ASN A 57 -9.22 -7.44 10.57
C ASN A 57 -7.74 -7.27 10.96
N ALA A 58 -6.84 -7.03 10.01
CA ALA A 58 -5.43 -6.71 10.25
C ALA A 58 -5.20 -5.42 11.05
N ILE A 59 -6.25 -4.58 11.24
CA ILE A 59 -6.20 -3.45 12.18
C ILE A 59 -5.91 -3.89 13.62
N SER A 60 -6.16 -5.16 13.98
CA SER A 60 -5.75 -5.73 15.26
C SER A 60 -4.24 -5.68 15.50
N LEU A 61 -3.44 -5.44 14.45
CA LEU A 61 -1.99 -5.25 14.54
C LEU A 61 -1.59 -3.79 14.78
N ASP A 62 -2.51 -2.83 14.81
CA ASP A 62 -2.15 -1.43 15.09
C ASP A 62 -2.10 -1.21 16.62
N PRO A 63 -0.92 -0.88 17.20
CA PRO A 63 -0.79 -0.61 18.64
C PRO A 63 -1.73 0.50 19.14
N THR A 64 -2.04 1.49 18.30
CA THR A 64 -2.96 2.58 18.66
C THR A 64 -4.39 2.06 18.76
N TYR A 65 -4.78 1.16 17.86
CA TYR A 65 -6.10 0.54 17.86
C TYR A 65 -6.26 -0.43 19.04
N ILE A 66 -5.24 -1.24 19.33
CA ILE A 66 -5.20 -2.14 20.49
C ILE A 66 -5.49 -1.37 21.78
N LEU A 67 -4.80 -0.25 21.99
CA LEU A 67 -4.95 0.57 23.20
C LEU A 67 -6.32 1.26 23.30
N SER A 68 -6.91 1.61 22.15
CA SER A 68 -8.18 2.34 22.11
C SER A 68 -9.40 1.43 22.22
N CYS A 69 -9.29 0.17 21.77
CA CYS A 69 -10.43 -0.73 21.56
C CYS A 69 -10.05 -2.21 21.86
N GLU A 70 -9.55 -2.51 23.07
CA GLU A 70 -9.00 -3.81 23.46
C GLU A 70 -9.91 -5.01 23.11
N ASN A 71 -11.18 -5.00 23.55
CA ASN A 71 -12.14 -6.08 23.24
C ASN A 71 -12.37 -6.25 21.74
N SER A 72 -12.49 -5.16 21.00
CA SER A 72 -12.71 -5.20 19.55
C SER A 72 -11.45 -5.70 18.82
N SER A 73 -10.27 -5.37 19.34
CA SER A 73 -8.99 -5.83 18.79
C SER A 73 -8.83 -7.34 18.88
N ASN A 74 -9.23 -7.95 20.00
CA ASN A 74 -9.23 -9.41 20.17
C ASN A 74 -10.21 -10.10 19.21
N GLU A 75 -11.42 -9.57 19.05
CA GLU A 75 -12.37 -10.10 18.05
C GLU A 75 -11.83 -10.02 16.62
N LYS A 76 -11.13 -8.92 16.30
CA LYS A 76 -10.52 -8.70 14.99
C LYS A 76 -9.37 -9.67 14.75
N MET A 77 -8.52 -9.89 15.74
CA MET A 77 -7.45 -10.89 15.68
C MET A 77 -8.02 -12.29 15.50
N ASN A 78 -9.05 -12.67 16.26
CA ASN A 78 -9.71 -13.97 16.10
C ASN A 78 -10.25 -14.20 14.68
N LYS A 79 -10.92 -13.19 14.09
CA LYS A 79 -11.39 -13.28 12.71
C LYS A 79 -10.24 -13.40 11.71
N LEU A 80 -9.13 -12.69 11.94
CA LEU A 80 -7.94 -12.80 11.10
C LEU A 80 -7.34 -14.21 11.15
N LEU A 81 -7.23 -14.80 12.34
CA LEU A 81 -6.73 -16.17 12.53
C LEU A 81 -7.66 -17.20 11.88
N GLN A 82 -8.98 -17.01 11.99
CA GLN A 82 -9.96 -17.87 11.32
C GLN A 82 -9.79 -17.82 9.79
N GLU A 83 -9.65 -16.63 9.21
CA GLU A 83 -9.44 -16.48 7.76
C GLU A 83 -8.11 -17.12 7.31
N LEU A 84 -7.05 -17.06 8.12
CA LEU A 84 -5.77 -17.73 7.82
C LEU A 84 -5.88 -19.27 7.93
N PHE A 85 -6.63 -19.76 8.91
CA PHE A 85 -6.87 -21.19 9.08
C PHE A 85 -7.70 -21.76 7.92
N GLU A 86 -8.78 -21.08 7.53
CA GLU A 86 -9.61 -21.46 6.38
C GLU A 86 -8.80 -21.45 5.06
N ALA A 87 -7.81 -20.57 4.95
CA ALA A 87 -6.88 -20.53 3.83
C ALA A 87 -5.76 -21.60 3.89
N ASN A 88 -5.75 -22.48 4.90
CA ASN A 88 -4.68 -23.45 5.20
C ASN A 88 -3.29 -22.82 5.37
N ALA A 89 -3.22 -21.54 5.75
CA ALA A 89 -1.95 -20.84 6.00
C ALA A 89 -1.37 -21.15 7.39
N ILE A 90 -2.24 -21.54 8.34
CA ILE A 90 -1.89 -21.91 9.71
C ILE A 90 -2.70 -23.14 10.17
N THR A 91 -2.24 -23.84 11.19
CA THR A 91 -2.96 -24.94 11.83
C THR A 91 -3.88 -24.44 12.95
N GLU A 92 -4.87 -25.24 13.35
CA GLU A 92 -5.78 -24.92 14.46
C GLU A 92 -5.02 -24.70 15.79
N ASN A 93 -4.02 -25.54 16.05
CA ASN A 93 -3.15 -25.41 17.23
C ASN A 93 -2.37 -24.09 17.20
N CYS A 94 -1.84 -23.70 16.02
CA CYS A 94 -1.16 -22.41 15.85
C CYS A 94 -2.12 -21.25 16.11
N ALA A 95 -3.34 -21.27 15.56
CA ALA A 95 -4.34 -20.23 15.78
C ALA A 95 -4.71 -20.08 17.27
N THR A 96 -4.92 -21.19 17.97
CA THR A 96 -5.30 -21.20 19.39
C THR A 96 -4.18 -20.67 20.29
N LYS A 97 -2.92 -21.00 19.98
CA LYS A 97 -1.79 -20.43 20.70
C LYS A 97 -1.58 -18.96 20.39
N ALA A 98 -1.66 -18.58 19.11
CA ALA A 98 -1.46 -17.20 18.68
C ALA A 98 -2.46 -16.23 19.32
N ILE A 99 -3.74 -16.60 19.46
CA ILE A 99 -4.72 -15.73 20.13
C ILE A 99 -4.41 -15.55 21.62
N ARG A 100 -4.01 -16.61 22.33
CA ARG A 100 -3.63 -16.53 23.75
C ARG A 100 -2.41 -15.64 23.93
N GLN A 101 -1.41 -15.81 23.08
CA GLN A 101 -0.21 -14.97 23.07
C GLN A 101 -0.52 -13.52 22.73
N TYR A 102 -1.49 -13.27 21.85
CA TYR A 102 -1.94 -11.92 21.52
C TYR A 102 -2.61 -11.24 22.71
N GLU A 103 -3.51 -11.93 23.42
CA GLU A 103 -4.17 -11.42 24.62
C GLU A 103 -3.14 -11.11 25.73
N LEU A 104 -2.15 -12.00 25.91
CA LEU A 104 -1.04 -11.79 26.84
C LEU A 104 -0.23 -10.54 26.46
N PHE A 105 0.17 -10.42 25.19
CA PHE A 105 0.91 -9.26 24.69
C PHE A 105 0.14 -7.95 24.89
N CYS A 106 -1.17 -7.94 24.58
CA CYS A 106 -2.00 -6.73 24.72
C CYS A 106 -2.16 -6.31 26.19
N SER A 107 -2.18 -7.27 27.11
CA SER A 107 -2.38 -7.02 28.54
C SER A 107 -1.09 -6.61 29.25
N GLU A 108 0.03 -7.29 28.98
CA GLU A 108 1.30 -7.09 29.70
C GLU A 108 2.16 -5.97 29.10
N GLU A 109 2.14 -5.78 27.77
CA GLU A 109 3.05 -4.88 27.07
C GLU A 109 2.41 -3.51 26.74
N LYS A 110 1.47 -3.04 27.57
CA LYS A 110 0.74 -1.77 27.35
C LYS A 110 1.66 -0.56 27.23
N GLU A 111 2.75 -0.52 27.98
CA GLU A 111 3.73 0.58 27.89
C GLU A 111 4.55 0.55 26.60
N VAL A 112 4.83 -0.64 26.06
CA VAL A 112 5.49 -0.80 24.76
C VAL A 112 4.56 -0.35 23.64
N LEU A 113 3.29 -0.76 23.69
CA LEU A 113 2.26 -0.33 22.74
C LEU A 113 2.09 1.20 22.73
N LYS A 114 2.10 1.86 23.91
CA LYS A 114 1.95 3.33 24.01
C LYS A 114 3.12 4.10 23.41
N LYS A 115 4.33 3.54 23.49
CA LYS A 115 5.55 4.15 22.94
C LYS A 115 5.59 4.10 21.42
N TRP A 116 4.84 3.20 20.80
CA TRP A 116 4.81 3.10 19.35
C TRP A 116 4.19 4.34 18.71
N LYS A 117 4.84 4.82 17.65
CA LYS A 117 4.40 5.92 16.80
C LYS A 117 4.70 5.56 15.35
N SER A 118 3.66 5.54 14.52
CA SER A 118 3.76 5.12 13.12
C SER A 118 4.71 5.99 12.30
N GLU A 119 4.88 7.26 12.68
CA GLU A 119 5.81 8.19 12.01
C GLU A 119 7.28 7.89 12.32
N ARG A 120 7.55 7.15 13.40
CA ARG A 120 8.92 6.90 13.89
C ARG A 120 9.37 5.47 13.66
N ILE A 121 8.47 4.50 13.84
CA ILE A 121 8.81 3.07 13.86
C ILE A 121 7.83 2.32 12.96
N ARG A 122 8.36 1.65 11.93
CA ARG A 122 7.55 0.77 11.08
C ARG A 122 7.00 -0.41 11.88
N LEU A 123 5.82 -0.89 11.49
CA LEU A 123 5.10 -1.92 12.23
C LEU A 123 5.85 -3.26 12.27
N ASP A 124 6.50 -3.64 11.17
CA ASP A 124 7.31 -4.86 11.07
C ASP A 124 8.54 -4.81 11.98
N VAL A 125 9.21 -3.66 12.06
CA VAL A 125 10.35 -3.43 12.97
C VAL A 125 9.88 -3.47 14.42
N PHE A 126 8.72 -2.86 14.73
CA PHE A 126 8.15 -2.89 16.07
C PHE A 126 7.89 -4.33 16.54
N TYR A 127 7.17 -5.13 15.76
CA TYR A 127 6.88 -6.51 16.16
C TYR A 127 8.13 -7.39 16.15
N GLY A 128 9.03 -7.21 15.18
CA GLY A 128 10.30 -7.95 15.14
C GLY A 128 11.19 -7.66 16.36
N THR A 129 11.14 -6.44 16.91
CA THR A 129 11.91 -6.09 18.11
C THR A 129 11.28 -6.66 19.38
N ASN A 130 9.95 -6.74 19.44
CA ASN A 130 9.24 -7.11 20.67
C ASN A 130 8.88 -8.59 20.78
N LEU A 131 8.84 -9.34 19.67
CA LEU A 131 8.35 -10.72 19.64
C LEU A 131 9.34 -11.76 19.09
N LYS A 132 10.27 -11.39 18.20
CA LYS A 132 11.05 -12.35 17.40
C LYS A 132 11.84 -13.36 18.23
N ASP A 133 12.43 -12.92 19.33
CA ASP A 133 13.34 -13.73 20.15
C ASP A 133 12.70 -14.08 21.52
N LYS A 134 11.36 -13.99 21.62
CA LYS A 134 10.62 -14.39 22.82
C LYS A 134 9.87 -15.69 22.55
N ASP A 135 10.32 -16.78 23.17
CA ASP A 135 9.71 -18.12 23.03
C ASP A 135 8.22 -18.12 23.40
N ASP A 136 7.82 -17.27 24.36
CA ASP A 136 6.43 -17.14 24.79
C ASP A 136 5.49 -16.59 23.70
N PHE A 137 6.02 -16.02 22.61
CA PHE A 137 5.25 -15.36 21.54
C PHE A 137 5.55 -15.91 20.13
N GLU A 138 6.09 -17.12 20.02
CA GLU A 138 6.52 -17.70 18.74
C GLU A 138 5.39 -17.78 17.71
N GLU A 139 4.24 -18.35 18.07
CA GLU A 139 3.10 -18.51 17.16
C GLU A 139 2.47 -17.18 16.76
N LEU A 140 2.39 -16.22 17.68
CA LEU A 140 1.93 -14.86 17.38
C LEU A 140 2.88 -14.19 16.38
N TRP A 141 4.19 -14.29 16.60
CA TRP A 141 5.17 -13.73 15.68
C TRP A 141 5.09 -14.36 14.29
N TYR A 142 4.91 -15.68 14.23
CA TYR A 142 4.71 -16.39 12.97
C TYR A 142 3.47 -15.88 12.20
N VAL A 143 2.33 -15.73 12.87
CA VAL A 143 1.10 -15.19 12.26
C VAL A 143 1.32 -13.75 11.77
N ILE A 144 1.91 -12.89 12.60
CA ILE A 144 2.18 -11.50 12.24
C ILE A 144 3.07 -11.42 11.00
N ARG A 145 4.09 -12.27 10.91
CA ARG A 145 4.94 -12.33 9.72
C ARG A 145 4.16 -12.70 8.46
N ILE A 146 3.24 -13.67 8.51
CA ILE A 146 2.40 -14.03 7.37
C ILE A 146 1.61 -12.81 6.91
N VAL A 147 0.94 -12.14 7.85
CA VAL A 147 0.11 -10.96 7.59
C VAL A 147 0.93 -9.82 6.98
N LEU A 148 2.07 -9.47 7.59
CA LEU A 148 2.92 -8.37 7.13
C LEU A 148 3.56 -8.68 5.76
N THR A 149 3.99 -9.92 5.53
CA THR A 149 4.56 -10.34 4.24
C THR A 149 3.54 -10.19 3.11
N PHE A 150 2.27 -10.50 3.38
CA PHE A 150 1.18 -10.30 2.41
C PHE A 150 1.05 -8.83 1.99
N PHE A 151 1.23 -7.89 2.92
CA PHE A 151 1.20 -6.46 2.61
C PHE A 151 2.44 -6.00 1.82
N HIS A 152 3.63 -6.45 2.22
CA HIS A 152 4.88 -6.09 1.55
C HIS A 152 4.92 -6.57 0.10
N GLY A 153 4.48 -7.81 -0.17
CA GLY A 153 4.43 -8.35 -1.53
C GLY A 153 3.57 -7.54 -2.50
N ASN A 154 2.51 -6.89 -2.01
CA ASN A 154 1.69 -5.99 -2.82
C ASN A 154 2.33 -4.60 -3.01
N ALA A 155 2.96 -4.05 -1.97
CA ALA A 155 3.58 -2.72 -2.01
C ALA A 155 4.82 -2.66 -2.93
N ASP A 156 5.67 -3.68 -2.91
CA ASP A 156 6.90 -3.71 -3.71
C ASP A 156 6.60 -3.87 -5.21
N VAL A 157 5.57 -4.65 -5.54
CA VAL A 157 5.12 -4.83 -6.93
C VAL A 157 4.55 -3.52 -7.49
N GLU A 158 3.75 -2.78 -6.73
CA GLU A 158 3.22 -1.48 -7.16
C GLU A 158 4.32 -0.42 -7.31
N SER A 159 5.32 -0.45 -6.44
CA SER A 159 6.52 0.40 -6.54
C SER A 159 7.30 0.09 -7.83
N GLY A 160 7.50 -1.19 -8.13
CA GLY A 160 8.13 -1.64 -9.38
C GLY A 160 7.34 -1.24 -10.63
N PHE A 161 6.01 -1.27 -10.58
CA PHE A 161 5.18 -0.78 -11.69
C PHE A 161 5.27 0.73 -11.88
N SER A 162 5.34 1.51 -10.79
CA SER A 162 5.48 2.98 -10.88
C SER A 162 6.85 3.39 -11.45
N ILE A 163 7.93 2.75 -11.00
CA ILE A 163 9.28 2.96 -11.54
C ILE A 163 9.33 2.55 -13.02
N ASN A 164 8.73 1.41 -13.37
CA ASN A 164 8.67 0.97 -14.77
C ASN A 164 7.85 1.92 -15.64
N LYS A 165 6.81 2.56 -15.09
CA LYS A 165 5.99 3.54 -15.80
C LYS A 165 6.74 4.85 -16.08
N GLU A 166 7.63 5.26 -15.18
CA GLU A 166 8.53 6.40 -15.42
C GLU A 166 9.63 6.08 -16.45
N LEU A 167 10.10 4.83 -16.48
CA LEU A 167 11.11 4.38 -17.44
C LEU A 167 10.55 4.10 -18.84
N ILE A 168 9.29 3.65 -18.94
CA ILE A 168 8.60 3.42 -20.20
C ILE A 168 8.00 4.75 -20.68
N THR A 169 8.84 5.59 -21.28
CA THR A 169 8.33 6.67 -22.13
C THR A 169 7.55 6.05 -23.30
N PRO A 170 6.39 6.61 -23.70
CA PRO A 170 5.43 5.98 -24.62
C PRO A 170 5.91 5.79 -26.07
N ASN A 171 7.20 5.96 -26.37
CA ASN A 171 7.75 5.92 -27.71
C ASN A 171 9.03 5.09 -27.87
N GLN A 172 9.38 4.22 -26.91
CA GLN A 172 10.52 3.31 -27.07
C GLN A 172 10.12 2.02 -27.80
N LYS A 173 10.82 1.70 -28.89
CA LYS A 173 10.69 0.40 -29.56
C LYS A 173 11.29 -0.69 -28.67
N SER A 174 10.79 -1.93 -28.76
CA SER A 174 11.32 -3.09 -28.01
C SER A 174 12.85 -3.25 -28.14
N GLN A 175 13.41 -2.90 -29.29
CA GLN A 175 14.85 -2.91 -29.55
C GLN A 175 15.62 -1.91 -28.67
N SER A 176 15.04 -0.77 -28.33
CA SER A 176 15.65 0.21 -27.42
C SER A 176 15.79 -0.35 -26.01
N LEU A 177 14.77 -1.09 -25.53
CA LEU A 177 14.81 -1.75 -24.23
C LEU A 177 15.87 -2.86 -24.19
N VAL A 178 15.98 -3.65 -25.25
CA VAL A 178 17.04 -4.68 -25.38
C VAL A 178 18.43 -4.04 -25.38
N ALA A 179 18.62 -2.92 -26.07
CA ALA A 179 19.89 -2.21 -26.11
C ALA A 179 20.28 -1.64 -24.73
N ILE A 180 19.35 -0.98 -24.03
CA ILE A 180 19.59 -0.45 -22.68
C ILE A 180 19.96 -1.57 -21.71
N ARG A 181 19.27 -2.71 -21.79
CA ARG A 181 19.56 -3.87 -20.95
C ARG A 181 20.96 -4.43 -21.21
N ARG A 182 21.36 -4.58 -22.47
CA ARG A 182 22.72 -5.00 -22.84
C ARG A 182 23.79 -4.04 -22.31
N ILE A 183 23.56 -2.74 -22.37
CA ILE A 183 24.47 -1.73 -21.83
C ILE A 183 24.59 -1.88 -20.31
N LYS A 184 23.47 -2.03 -19.60
CA LYS A 184 23.45 -2.23 -18.15
C LYS A 184 24.18 -3.52 -17.74
N ASP A 185 23.91 -4.63 -18.43
CA ASP A 185 24.53 -5.92 -18.13
C ASP A 185 26.05 -5.86 -18.34
N PHE A 186 26.51 -5.16 -19.38
CA PHE A 186 27.93 -4.90 -19.61
C PHE A 186 28.56 -4.06 -18.50
N ILE A 187 27.93 -2.95 -18.10
CA ILE A 187 28.43 -2.08 -17.00
C ILE A 187 28.56 -2.86 -15.70
N LEU A 188 27.60 -3.72 -15.39
CA LEU A 188 27.62 -4.54 -14.18
C LEU A 188 28.72 -5.59 -14.23
N ASN A 189 28.95 -6.21 -15.38
CA ASN A 189 30.01 -7.20 -15.56
C ASN A 189 31.41 -6.60 -15.41
N GLU A 190 31.60 -5.34 -15.82
CA GLU A 190 32.87 -4.60 -15.67
C GLU A 190 33.06 -4.01 -14.26
N GLY A 191 32.13 -4.24 -13.32
CA GLY A 191 32.27 -3.80 -11.93
C GLY A 191 31.83 -2.36 -11.65
N GLY A 192 31.08 -1.74 -12.56
CA GLY A 192 30.52 -0.40 -12.41
C GLY A 192 31.01 0.61 -13.45
N LEU A 193 30.39 1.78 -13.49
CA LEU A 193 30.66 2.81 -14.51
C LEU A 193 32.11 3.31 -14.50
N ASP A 194 32.72 3.39 -13.33
CA ASP A 194 34.07 3.96 -13.15
C ASP A 194 35.19 3.01 -13.62
N GLN A 195 34.87 1.74 -13.88
CA GLN A 195 35.83 0.70 -14.26
C GLN A 195 35.81 0.40 -15.77
N ILE A 196 34.95 1.06 -16.54
CA ILE A 196 34.80 0.80 -17.97
C ILE A 196 35.88 1.53 -18.74
N SER A 197 36.76 0.76 -19.39
CA SER A 197 37.73 1.33 -20.33
C SER A 197 37.04 1.75 -21.63
N ILE A 198 37.13 3.05 -21.96
CA ILE A 198 36.59 3.58 -23.22
C ILE A 198 37.54 3.23 -24.35
N THR A 199 37.12 2.35 -25.24
CA THR A 199 37.93 1.92 -26.40
C THR A 199 37.76 2.86 -27.60
N ASP A 200 38.77 2.92 -28.47
CA ASP A 200 38.75 3.73 -29.68
C ASP A 200 37.60 3.35 -30.64
N ASP A 201 37.21 2.07 -30.66
CA ASP A 201 36.09 1.59 -31.48
C ASP A 201 34.74 2.09 -30.96
N MET A 202 34.57 2.22 -29.64
CA MET A 202 33.39 2.86 -29.05
C MET A 202 33.33 4.34 -29.45
N LEU A 203 34.47 5.05 -29.42
CA LEU A 203 34.55 6.45 -29.85
C LEU A 203 34.21 6.61 -31.33
N ARG A 204 34.73 5.73 -32.20
CA ARG A 204 34.40 5.72 -33.64
C ARG A 204 32.93 5.40 -33.88
N SER A 205 32.37 4.42 -33.18
CA SER A 205 30.95 4.05 -33.26
C SER A 205 30.04 5.22 -32.85
N CYS A 206 30.35 5.90 -31.75
CA CYS A 206 29.62 7.10 -31.32
C CYS A 206 29.70 8.24 -32.34
N ARG A 207 30.89 8.51 -32.91
CA ARG A 207 31.06 9.54 -33.96
C ARG A 207 30.24 9.25 -35.22
N ASN A 208 30.11 7.98 -35.59
CA ASN A 208 29.36 7.53 -36.77
C ASN A 208 27.88 7.23 -36.49
N SER A 209 27.40 7.40 -35.26
CA SER A 209 26.01 7.08 -34.89
C SER A 209 24.98 7.87 -35.70
N ARG A 210 25.28 9.14 -36.02
CA ARG A 210 24.37 10.03 -36.76
C ARG A 210 24.13 9.59 -38.20
N THR A 211 25.12 8.94 -38.85
CA THR A 211 24.98 8.41 -40.21
C THR A 211 24.13 7.15 -40.27
N ILE A 212 23.95 6.44 -39.14
CA ILE A 212 23.12 5.23 -39.06
C ILE A 212 21.63 5.55 -39.06
N TYR A 213 21.23 6.70 -38.50
CA TYR A 213 19.81 7.12 -38.43
C TYR A 213 19.29 7.79 -39.72
N ASN A 214 20.17 8.16 -40.63
CA ASN A 214 19.83 8.84 -41.90
C ASN A 214 19.79 7.88 -43.11
N LYS A 215 19.68 6.56 -42.86
CA LYS A 215 19.38 5.53 -43.87
C LYS A 215 17.93 5.08 -43.69
#